data_AF-A0A7C5HFG6-F1
#
_entry.id   AF-A0A7C5HFG6-F1
#
_cell.length_a   1.000
_cell.length_b   1.000
_cell.length_c   1.000
_cell.angle_alpha   90.00
_cell.angle_beta   90.00
_cell.angle_gamma   90.00
#
_symmetry.space_group_name_H-M   'P 1'
#
loop_
_entity.id
_entity.type
_entity.pdbx_description
1 polymer ?
#
loop_
_entity_poly.entity_id
_entity_poly.type
_entity_poly.pdbx_seq_one_letter_code
_entity_poly.pdbx_strand_id
1 'polypeptide(L)'
;YMGKLPPDLSIIIRARGKHFLETFVEDPQTQLPGTAMPRVGVTKEGYEKVEAYLEEMGDPSKPKREAVGPWVIGFFFIFTILAYLWYKSQWKGLK
;
A
#
# COMPACT_ATOMS: atom_id res chain seq x y z
N TYR A 1 16.88 -26.53 -10.88
CA TYR A 1 15.81 -27.45 -10.45
C TYR A 1 15.41 -27.12 -9.01
N MET A 2 14.18 -26.58 -8.83
CA MET A 2 13.43 -26.40 -7.55
C MET A 2 14.23 -26.24 -6.23
N GLY A 3 15.24 -25.36 -6.20
CA GLY A 3 16.20 -25.25 -5.08
C GLY A 3 16.15 -23.94 -4.30
N LYS A 4 15.11 -23.13 -4.47
CA LYS A 4 14.95 -21.88 -3.72
C LYS A 4 13.67 -21.93 -2.91
N LEU A 5 13.80 -21.71 -1.60
CA LEU A 5 12.65 -21.58 -0.71
C LEU A 5 11.75 -20.44 -1.23
N PRO A 6 10.44 -20.68 -1.37
CA PRO A 6 9.53 -19.61 -1.75
C PRO A 6 9.58 -18.49 -0.69
N PRO A 7 9.47 -17.22 -1.10
CA PRO A 7 9.43 -16.11 -0.16
C PRO A 7 8.15 -16.17 0.68
N ASP A 8 8.22 -15.60 1.89
CA ASP A 8 7.02 -15.37 2.70
C ASP A 8 6.10 -14.35 2.02
N LEU A 9 4.80 -14.64 2.05
CA LEU A 9 3.77 -13.84 1.38
C LEU A 9 3.08 -12.84 2.31
N SER A 10 3.34 -12.92 3.61
CA SER A 10 2.62 -12.10 4.62
C SER A 10 2.72 -10.60 4.36
N ILE A 11 3.81 -10.12 3.75
CA ILE A 11 4.03 -8.69 3.43
C ILE A 11 4.27 -8.41 1.94
N ILE A 12 4.13 -9.42 1.08
CA ILE A 12 4.61 -9.35 -0.30
C ILE A 12 3.85 -8.30 -1.13
N ILE A 13 2.55 -8.13 -0.88
CA ILE A 13 1.72 -7.14 -1.56
C ILE A 13 2.18 -5.71 -1.29
N ARG A 14 2.70 -5.44 -0.10
CA ARG A 14 3.27 -4.15 0.28
C ARG A 14 4.69 -3.99 -0.26
N ALA A 15 5.48 -5.07 -0.25
CA ALA A 15 6.86 -5.04 -0.70
C ALA A 15 7.02 -4.88 -2.22
N ARG A 16 6.08 -5.40 -3.00
CA ARG A 16 6.17 -5.44 -4.47
C ARG A 16 5.07 -4.66 -5.20
N GLY A 17 3.94 -4.40 -4.53
CA GLY A 17 2.80 -3.70 -5.12
C GLY A 17 1.87 -4.61 -5.93
N LYS A 18 0.63 -4.15 -6.12
CA LYS A 18 -0.46 -4.91 -6.75
C LYS A 18 -0.16 -5.28 -8.21
N HIS A 19 0.25 -4.30 -9.01
CA HIS A 19 0.54 -4.50 -10.44
C HIS A 19 1.70 -5.49 -10.69
N PHE A 20 2.71 -5.47 -9.82
CA PHE A 20 3.78 -6.45 -9.89
C PHE A 20 3.23 -7.86 -9.66
N LEU A 21 2.42 -8.07 -8.62
CA LEU A 21 1.87 -9.39 -8.32
C LEU A 21 0.90 -9.89 -9.39
N GLU A 22 0.12 -9.01 -9.99
CA GLU A 22 -0.82 -9.33 -11.07
C GLU A 22 -0.07 -9.94 -12.26
N THR A 23 0.90 -9.20 -12.79
CA THR A 23 1.73 -9.65 -13.92
C THR A 23 2.64 -10.83 -13.56
N PHE A 24 3.10 -10.90 -12.30
CA PHE A 24 3.96 -11.98 -11.82
C PHE A 24 3.22 -13.31 -11.67
N VAL A 25 1.94 -13.29 -11.27
CA VAL A 25 1.12 -14.50 -11.18
C VAL A 25 0.75 -15.04 -12.56
N GLU A 26 0.55 -14.14 -13.53
CA GLU A 26 0.29 -14.50 -14.93
C GLU A 26 1.51 -15.09 -15.63
N ASP A 27 2.67 -14.44 -15.54
CA ASP A 27 3.93 -14.96 -16.07
C ASP A 27 5.12 -14.51 -15.20
N PRO A 28 5.58 -15.39 -14.28
CA PRO A 28 6.71 -15.09 -13.40
C PRO A 28 8.01 -14.76 -14.13
N GLN A 29 8.19 -15.29 -15.36
CA GLN A 29 9.42 -15.11 -16.13
C GLN A 29 9.56 -13.68 -16.67
N THR A 30 8.45 -12.96 -16.86
CA THR A 30 8.46 -11.56 -17.33
C THR A 30 9.10 -10.62 -16.29
N GLN A 31 8.76 -10.81 -15.03
CA GLN A 31 9.26 -9.99 -13.92
C GLN A 31 10.59 -10.52 -13.38
N LEU A 32 10.77 -11.83 -13.33
CA LEU A 32 11.97 -12.49 -12.78
C LEU A 32 12.43 -13.64 -13.69
N PRO A 33 13.27 -13.35 -14.70
CA PRO A 33 13.79 -14.37 -15.60
C PRO A 33 14.56 -15.47 -14.86
N GLY A 34 14.31 -16.73 -15.20
CA GLY A 34 14.97 -17.87 -14.56
C GLY A 34 14.48 -18.16 -13.13
N THR A 35 13.37 -17.54 -12.71
CA THR A 35 12.70 -17.93 -11.46
C THR A 35 12.22 -19.38 -11.52
N ALA A 36 12.29 -20.06 -10.38
CA ALA A 36 11.80 -21.43 -10.24
C ALA A 36 10.27 -21.51 -10.15
N MET A 37 9.60 -20.35 -10.02
CA MET A 37 8.15 -20.26 -9.92
C MET A 37 7.51 -20.51 -11.29
N PRO A 38 6.63 -21.53 -11.42
CA PRO A 38 5.85 -21.73 -12.63
C PRO A 38 4.67 -20.75 -12.68
N ARG A 39 4.06 -20.62 -13.86
CA ARG A 39 2.78 -19.92 -14.01
C ARG A 39 1.73 -20.56 -13.09
N VAL A 40 1.07 -19.74 -12.28
CA VAL A 40 0.14 -20.23 -11.24
C VAL A 40 -1.21 -20.67 -11.84
N GLY A 41 -1.61 -20.07 -12.96
CA GLY A 41 -2.80 -20.49 -13.72
C GLY A 41 -4.14 -20.16 -13.05
N VAL A 42 -4.19 -19.13 -12.20
CA VAL A 42 -5.45 -18.65 -11.60
C VAL A 42 -6.30 -17.89 -12.63
N THR A 43 -7.63 -18.01 -12.51
CA THR A 43 -8.56 -17.12 -13.21
C THR A 43 -8.50 -15.72 -12.60
N LYS A 44 -9.01 -14.71 -13.30
CA LYS A 44 -9.07 -13.33 -12.79
C LYS A 44 -9.81 -13.25 -11.44
N GLU A 45 -10.96 -13.91 -11.33
CA GLU A 45 -11.73 -13.98 -10.08
C GLU A 45 -10.96 -14.68 -8.95
N GLY A 46 -10.18 -15.70 -9.29
CA GLY A 46 -9.31 -16.38 -8.33
C GLY A 46 -8.19 -15.47 -7.83
N TYR A 47 -7.58 -14.72 -8.75
CA TYR A 47 -6.54 -13.74 -8.42
C TYR A 47 -7.07 -12.65 -7.49
N GLU A 48 -8.24 -12.08 -7.76
CA GLU A 48 -8.85 -11.03 -6.92
C GLU A 48 -9.06 -11.50 -5.46
N LYS A 49 -9.46 -12.77 -5.27
CA LYS A 49 -9.60 -13.35 -3.91
C LYS A 49 -8.25 -13.52 -3.22
N VAL A 50 -7.23 -13.95 -3.96
CA VAL A 50 -5.85 -14.07 -3.44
C VAL A 50 -5.31 -12.70 -3.09
N GLU A 51 -5.51 -11.70 -3.95
CA GLU A 51 -5.10 -10.32 -3.71
C GLU A 51 -5.75 -9.76 -2.46
N ALA A 52 -7.07 -9.93 -2.30
CA ALA A 52 -7.80 -9.47 -1.11
C ALA A 52 -7.24 -10.10 0.17
N TYR A 53 -6.96 -11.40 0.15
CA TYR A 53 -6.36 -12.10 1.28
C TYR A 53 -4.95 -11.59 1.60
N LEU A 54 -4.11 -11.39 0.58
CA LEU A 54 -2.76 -10.84 0.75
C LEU A 54 -2.79 -9.41 1.28
N GLU A 55 -3.79 -8.60 0.86
CA GLU A 55 -4.00 -7.24 1.33
C GLU A 55 -4.38 -7.20 2.81
N GLU A 56 -5.28 -8.09 3.24
CA GLU A 56 -5.68 -8.23 4.64
C GLU A 56 -4.51 -8.69 5.53
N MET A 57 -3.76 -9.69 5.08
CA MET A 57 -2.59 -10.21 5.82
C MET A 57 -1.44 -9.19 5.88
N GLY A 58 -1.25 -8.40 4.82
CA GLY A 58 -0.18 -7.40 4.72
C GLY A 58 -0.44 -6.09 5.43
N ASP A 59 -1.69 -5.72 5.67
CA ASP A 59 -2.08 -4.55 6.45
C ASP A 59 -3.40 -4.76 7.21
N PRO A 60 -3.37 -5.49 8.34
CA PRO A 60 -4.58 -5.75 9.15
C PRO A 60 -5.14 -4.47 9.80
N SER A 61 -4.37 -3.38 9.84
CA SER A 61 -4.78 -2.09 10.42
C SER A 61 -5.24 -1.07 9.38
N LYS A 62 -5.27 -1.44 8.10
CA LYS A 62 -5.75 -0.61 6.99
C LYS A 62 -7.12 0.04 7.25
N PRO A 63 -8.17 -0.68 7.69
CA PRO A 63 -9.49 -0.05 7.90
C PRO A 63 -9.46 1.02 9.01
N LYS A 64 -8.63 0.82 10.05
CA LYS A 64 -8.47 1.81 11.13
C LYS A 64 -7.78 3.08 10.62
N ARG A 65 -6.77 2.93 9.76
CA ARG A 65 -6.04 4.07 9.16
C ARG A 65 -6.93 4.89 8.24
N GLU A 66 -7.72 4.23 7.38
CA GLU A 66 -8.61 4.90 6.44
C GLU A 66 -9.74 5.66 7.15
N ALA A 67 -10.24 5.15 8.28
CA ALA A 67 -11.24 5.84 9.09
C ALA A 67 -10.68 7.09 9.79
N VAL A 68 -9.44 7.04 10.26
CA VAL A 68 -8.83 8.13 11.06
C VAL A 68 -8.18 9.22 10.18
N GLY A 69 -7.66 8.85 9.01
CA GLY A 69 -6.90 9.74 8.12
C GLY A 69 -7.62 11.06 7.77
N PRO A 70 -8.87 11.03 7.28
CA PRO A 70 -9.60 12.24 6.92
C PRO A 70 -9.80 13.22 8.08
N TRP A 71 -10.06 12.71 9.29
CA TRP A 71 -10.23 13.53 10.49
C TRP A 71 -8.95 14.24 10.89
N VAL A 72 -7.81 13.55 10.82
CA VAL A 72 -6.49 14.13 11.14
C VAL A 72 -6.13 15.21 10.12
N ILE A 73 -6.34 14.96 8.83
CA ILE A 73 -6.09 15.95 7.78
C ILE A 73 -6.98 17.20 7.97
N GLY A 74 -8.27 17.00 8.28
CA GLY A 74 -9.19 18.10 8.56
C GLY A 74 -8.76 18.95 9.75
N PHE A 75 -8.34 18.31 10.86
CA PHE A 75 -7.80 18.99 12.03
C PHE A 75 -6.59 19.84 11.69
N PHE A 76 -5.60 19.28 10.98
CA PHE A 76 -4.39 20.02 10.61
C PHE A 76 -4.67 21.17 9.64
N PHE A 77 -5.63 21.01 8.73
CA PHE A 77 -6.02 22.08 7.82
C PHE A 77 -6.58 23.29 8.57
N ILE A 78 -7.52 23.06 9.50
CA ILE A 78 -8.11 24.11 10.34
C ILE A 78 -7.04 24.73 11.23
N PHE A 79 -6.23 23.91 11.89
CA PHE A 79 -5.15 24.38 12.74
C PHE A 79 -4.14 25.25 11.98
N THR A 80 -3.80 24.89 10.74
CA THR A 80 -2.91 25.68 9.88
C THR A 80 -3.50 27.06 9.58
N ILE A 81 -4.80 27.15 9.31
CA ILE A 81 -5.48 28.45 9.09
C ILE A 81 -5.42 29.30 10.36
N LEU A 82 -5.75 28.73 11.51
CA LEU A 82 -5.71 29.43 12.80
C LEU A 82 -4.29 29.90 13.15
N ALA A 83 -3.29 29.05 12.97
CA ALA A 83 -1.90 29.38 13.18
C ALA A 83 -1.43 30.52 12.26
N TYR A 84 -1.83 30.50 10.97
CA TYR A 84 -1.52 31.56 10.02
C TYR A 84 -2.16 32.90 10.41
N LEU A 85 -3.44 32.89 10.79
CA LEU A 85 -4.14 34.09 11.24
C LEU A 85 -3.54 34.65 12.55
N TRP A 86 -3.18 33.77 13.47
CA TRP A 86 -2.52 34.15 14.72
C TRP A 86 -1.13 34.75 14.47
N TYR A 87 -0.30 34.11 13.63
CA TYR A 87 0.99 34.65 13.19
C TYR A 87 0.82 36.06 12.61
N LYS A 88 -0.12 36.23 11.67
CA LYS A 88 -0.42 37.53 11.08
C LYS A 88 -0.84 38.56 12.13
N SER A 89 -1.59 38.17 13.17
CA SER A 89 -2.03 39.05 14.25
C SER A 89 -0.88 39.52 15.15
N GLN A 90 0.03 38.63 15.54
CA GLN A 90 1.16 38.96 16.42
C GLN A 90 2.16 39.90 15.76
N TRP A 91 2.31 39.79 14.43
CA TRP A 91 3.31 40.55 13.68
C TRP A 91 2.76 41.85 13.09
N LYS A 92 1.53 42.26 13.44
CA LYS A 92 0.91 43.51 12.97
C LYS A 92 1.67 44.76 13.42
N GLY A 93 2.43 44.70 14.51
CA GLY A 93 3.15 45.83 15.09
C GLY A 93 4.63 45.95 14.72
N LEU A 94 5.16 45.02 13.91
CA LEU A 94 6.57 44.97 13.51
C LEU A 94 6.78 45.38 12.04
N LYS A 95 5.77 45.98 11.41
CA LYS A 95 5.80 46.44 10.01
C LYS A 95 5.32 47.88 9.89
#